data_AF-A0AAE0EK43-F1
#
_entry.id   AF-A0AAE0EK43-F1
#
_cell.length_a   1.000
_cell.length_b   1.000
_cell.length_c   1.000
_cell.angle_alpha   90.00
_cell.angle_beta   90.00
_cell.angle_gamma   90.00
#
_symmetry.space_group_name_H-M   'P 1'
#
loop_
_entity.id
_entity.type
_entity.pdbx_description
1 polymer ?
#
loop_
_entity_poly.entity_id
_entity_poly.type
_entity_poly.pdbx_seq_one_letter_code
_entity_poly.pdbx_strand_id
1 'polypeptide(L)'
;MGTFLWHLVPGLALTLLGLWHTINTIRDYCLKGSVRFTLKLDNSEHATIFLHLAIFACFTLFADLSHSFDILSVLPGILAASVFWQELFLIHFHSADHVGIEGHYHWLFQIIVFVSLVAALSAACLPTSFLAALILSISVVFQGCWFVNMGFVLWDPQFVPKGCTKQLLEVINSNMHGAVICGSHGADFRARALANLQFSWILCGIWIFTGSIFLVSTRKYAPRNQSIEYEQLNSKVSDVSMAFYSLK
;
A
#
# COMPACT_ATOMS: atom_id res chain seq x y z
N MET A 1 13.04 0.70 21.72
CA MET A 1 11.59 0.38 21.77
C MET A 1 10.82 1.68 21.68
N GLY A 2 9.85 1.77 20.77
CA GLY A 2 9.06 2.99 20.57
C GLY A 2 8.10 3.29 21.72
N THR A 3 7.61 4.53 21.76
CA THR A 3 6.44 4.92 22.57
C THR A 3 5.19 4.87 21.69
N PHE A 4 4.01 4.88 22.29
CA PHE A 4 2.74 4.97 21.55
C PHE A 4 2.73 6.09 20.49
N LEU A 5 3.30 7.26 20.82
CA LEU A 5 3.38 8.42 19.93
C LEU A 5 4.28 8.15 18.69
N TRP A 6 5.36 7.37 18.87
CA TRP A 6 6.25 6.95 17.78
C TRP A 6 5.62 5.95 16.80
N HIS A 7 4.49 5.31 17.16
CA HIS A 7 3.71 4.49 16.21
C HIS A 7 2.56 5.29 15.59
N LEU A 8 1.88 6.13 16.38
CA LEU A 8 0.74 6.92 15.90
C LEU A 8 1.13 7.95 14.82
N VAL A 9 2.23 8.69 15.03
CA VAL A 9 2.63 9.79 14.12
C VAL A 9 3.04 9.28 12.72
N PRO A 10 3.94 8.30 12.56
CA PRO A 10 4.28 7.78 11.23
C PRO A 10 3.11 7.03 10.57
N GLY A 11 2.30 6.31 11.36
CA GLY A 11 1.13 5.61 10.85
C GLY A 11 0.10 6.56 10.23
N LEU A 12 -0.22 7.66 10.93
CA LEU A 12 -1.08 8.72 10.39
C LEU A 12 -0.47 9.41 9.16
N ALA A 13 0.84 9.67 9.15
CA ALA A 13 1.52 10.25 8.00
C ALA A 13 1.41 9.36 6.74
N LEU A 14 1.66 8.05 6.88
CA LEU A 14 1.48 7.07 5.81
C LEU A 14 0.03 6.96 5.36
N THR A 15 -0.95 6.95 6.28
CA THR A 15 -2.37 6.91 5.93
C THR A 15 -2.81 8.15 5.14
N LEU A 16 -2.43 9.35 5.59
CA LEU A 16 -2.78 10.61 4.91
C LEU A 16 -2.11 10.72 3.54
N LEU A 17 -0.85 10.30 3.43
CA LEU A 17 -0.11 10.26 2.18
C LEU A 17 -0.70 9.26 1.19
N GLY A 18 -1.00 8.04 1.63
CA GLY A 18 -1.64 7.02 0.81
C GLY A 18 -3.06 7.42 0.38
N LEU A 19 -3.80 8.11 1.26
CA LEU A 19 -5.12 8.66 0.94
C LEU A 19 -5.04 9.74 -0.14
N TRP A 20 -4.14 10.70 0.02
CA TRP A 20 -3.83 11.74 -0.97
C TRP A 20 -3.43 11.12 -2.32
N HIS A 21 -2.55 10.13 -2.30
CA HIS A 21 -2.12 9.42 -3.50
C HIS A 21 -3.26 8.65 -4.17
N THR A 22 -4.13 7.98 -3.40
CA THR A 22 -5.29 7.24 -3.91
C THR A 22 -6.28 8.18 -4.60
N ILE A 23 -6.59 9.32 -3.98
CA ILE A 23 -7.49 10.33 -4.54
C ILE A 23 -6.92 10.89 -5.85
N ASN A 24 -5.64 11.25 -5.88
CA ASN A 24 -5.00 11.77 -7.09
C ASN A 24 -4.89 10.71 -8.21
N THR A 25 -4.56 9.46 -7.87
CA THR A 25 -4.52 8.34 -8.83
C THR A 25 -5.87 8.11 -9.49
N ILE A 26 -6.97 8.11 -8.73
CA ILE A 26 -8.32 7.94 -9.28
C ILE A 26 -8.72 9.17 -10.11
N ARG A 27 -8.40 10.39 -9.64
CA ARG A 27 -8.71 11.63 -10.36
C ARG A 27 -7.97 11.71 -11.70
N ASP A 28 -6.69 11.39 -11.73
CA ASP A 28 -5.84 11.49 -12.92
C ASP A 28 -6.09 10.32 -13.89
N TYR A 29 -6.49 9.13 -13.38
CA TYR A 29 -7.09 8.07 -14.19
C TYR A 29 -8.37 8.54 -14.90
N CYS A 30 -9.29 9.19 -14.19
CA CYS A 30 -10.53 9.71 -14.77
C CYS A 30 -10.34 10.91 -15.72
N LEU A 31 -9.19 11.60 -15.68
CA LEU A 31 -8.96 12.84 -16.44
C LEU A 31 -7.95 12.73 -17.59
N LYS A 32 -6.84 11.97 -17.44
CA LYS A 32 -5.72 12.03 -18.39
C LYS A 32 -4.83 10.79 -18.53
N GLY A 33 -5.02 9.74 -17.74
CA GLY A 33 -4.41 8.42 -18.01
C GLY A 33 -2.89 8.33 -17.82
N SER A 34 -2.30 9.10 -16.90
CA SER A 34 -0.91 8.94 -16.46
C SER A 34 -0.72 9.46 -15.03
N VAL A 35 0.16 8.84 -14.25
CA VAL A 35 0.34 9.08 -12.81
C VAL A 35 1.80 9.44 -12.51
N ARG A 36 2.04 10.54 -11.77
CA ARG A 36 3.39 10.98 -11.35
C ARG A 36 3.44 11.20 -9.83
N PHE A 37 4.45 10.62 -9.17
CA PHE A 37 4.61 10.67 -7.71
C PHE A 37 5.54 11.80 -7.24
N THR A 38 5.29 12.36 -6.06
CA THR A 38 6.23 13.22 -5.31
C THR A 38 5.95 13.08 -3.81
N LEU A 39 6.99 13.00 -2.98
CA LEU A 39 6.93 12.53 -1.59
C LEU A 39 8.02 13.20 -0.74
N LYS A 40 7.73 13.55 0.53
CA LYS A 40 8.66 14.25 1.45
C LYS A 40 8.20 14.12 2.91
N LEU A 41 9.06 13.70 3.85
CA LEU A 41 8.99 14.00 5.31
C LEU A 41 10.14 13.36 6.12
N ASP A 42 10.06 13.49 7.46
CA ASP A 42 11.10 13.54 8.51
C ASP A 42 10.58 12.80 9.78
N ASN A 43 11.32 12.20 10.73
CA ASN A 43 12.74 12.06 11.17
C ASN A 43 12.83 10.74 12.01
N SER A 44 13.93 10.12 12.45
CA SER A 44 15.38 10.41 12.37
C SER A 44 16.26 9.15 12.20
N GLU A 45 15.86 8.01 12.78
CA GLU A 45 16.30 6.63 12.41
C GLU A 45 16.11 6.35 10.91
N HIS A 46 15.34 7.23 10.26
CA HIS A 46 15.27 7.44 8.83
C HIS A 46 16.62 7.57 8.10
N ALA A 47 17.81 7.68 8.70
CA ALA A 47 19.08 7.90 7.98
C ALA A 47 19.28 7.05 6.70
N THR A 48 18.95 5.75 6.73
CA THR A 48 19.02 4.86 5.56
C THR A 48 17.90 5.08 4.54
N ILE A 49 16.69 5.41 5.03
CA ILE A 49 15.51 5.75 4.23
C ILE A 49 15.67 7.14 3.58
N PHE A 50 16.27 8.10 4.30
CA PHE A 50 16.71 9.40 3.83
C PHE A 50 17.82 9.30 2.81
N LEU A 51 18.77 8.36 2.95
CA LEU A 51 19.75 8.11 1.91
C LEU A 51 19.04 7.66 0.62
N HIS A 52 18.05 6.78 0.72
CA HIS A 52 17.25 6.34 -0.44
C HIS A 52 16.33 7.44 -0.98
N LEU A 53 15.72 8.25 -0.12
CA LEU A 53 14.90 9.41 -0.49
C LEU A 53 15.73 10.57 -1.06
N ALA A 54 16.98 10.74 -0.63
CA ALA A 54 17.91 11.74 -1.15
C ALA A 54 18.50 11.29 -2.48
N ILE A 55 18.82 10.00 -2.64
CA ILE A 55 19.12 9.41 -3.96
C ILE A 55 17.92 9.61 -4.88
N PHE A 56 16.69 9.27 -4.43
CA PHE A 56 15.46 9.50 -5.19
C PHE A 56 15.23 10.97 -5.53
N ALA A 57 15.40 11.89 -4.59
CA ALA A 57 15.22 13.32 -4.79
C ALA A 57 16.26 13.88 -5.77
N CYS A 58 17.53 13.48 -5.64
CA CYS A 58 18.59 13.86 -6.58
C CYS A 58 18.31 13.33 -7.98
N PHE A 59 17.91 12.06 -8.13
CA PHE A 59 17.59 11.48 -9.45
C PHE A 59 16.34 12.09 -10.10
N THR A 60 15.28 12.33 -9.33
CA THR A 60 14.06 12.97 -9.83
C THR A 60 14.29 14.44 -10.20
N LEU A 61 15.00 15.19 -9.36
CA LEU A 61 15.37 16.58 -9.61
C LEU A 61 16.32 16.70 -10.83
N PHE A 62 17.32 15.81 -10.94
CA PHE A 62 18.22 15.76 -12.10
C PHE A 62 17.46 15.49 -13.40
N ALA A 63 16.45 14.62 -13.37
CA ALA A 63 15.65 14.28 -14.53
C ALA A 63 14.64 15.35 -14.95
N ASP A 64 14.02 16.04 -13.98
CA ASP A 64 13.22 17.24 -14.22
C ASP A 64 14.08 18.34 -14.88
N LEU A 65 15.31 18.55 -14.39
CA LEU A 65 16.30 19.46 -14.99
C LEU A 65 16.79 19.00 -16.37
N SER A 66 16.87 17.69 -16.61
CA SER A 66 17.32 17.10 -17.89
C SER A 66 16.20 17.00 -18.93
N HIS A 67 14.99 17.47 -18.62
CA HIS A 67 13.81 17.47 -19.50
C HIS A 67 13.47 16.08 -20.13
N SER A 68 13.97 15.01 -19.50
CA SER A 68 14.01 13.64 -20.04
C SER A 68 12.91 12.77 -19.43
N PHE A 69 11.66 13.20 -19.65
CA PHE A 69 10.49 12.65 -18.94
C PHE A 69 10.17 11.18 -19.31
N ASP A 70 10.41 10.76 -20.55
CA ASP A 70 10.03 9.42 -21.03
C ASP A 70 10.87 8.29 -20.42
N ILE A 71 12.18 8.52 -20.25
CA ILE A 71 13.12 7.51 -19.72
C ILE A 71 12.98 7.34 -18.20
N LEU A 72 12.50 8.37 -17.48
CA LEU A 72 12.44 8.34 -16.02
C LEU A 72 11.16 7.73 -15.43
N SER A 73 10.18 7.36 -16.26
CA SER A 73 8.88 6.80 -15.81
C SER A 73 9.03 5.56 -14.91
N VAL A 74 10.06 4.75 -15.14
CA VAL A 74 10.36 3.50 -14.40
C VAL A 74 11.02 3.75 -13.04
N LEU A 75 11.80 4.84 -12.91
CA LEU A 75 12.70 5.05 -11.78
C LEU A 75 11.99 5.22 -10.41
N PRO A 76 10.83 5.92 -10.31
CA PRO A 76 10.08 6.00 -9.05
C PRO A 76 9.62 4.63 -8.54
N GLY A 77 9.23 3.71 -9.42
CA GLY A 77 8.81 2.36 -9.04
C GLY A 77 9.96 1.52 -8.48
N ILE A 78 11.13 1.58 -9.10
CA ILE A 78 12.35 0.89 -8.61
C ILE A 78 12.78 1.43 -7.24
N LEU A 79 12.72 2.75 -7.04
CA LEU A 79 13.11 3.37 -5.79
C LEU A 79 12.08 3.16 -4.68
N ALA A 80 10.79 3.11 -5.01
CA ALA A 80 9.77 2.67 -4.06
C ALA A 80 9.98 1.19 -3.68
N ALA A 81 10.29 0.32 -4.64
CA ALA A 81 10.58 -1.09 -4.39
C ALA A 81 11.82 -1.28 -3.50
N SER A 82 12.89 -0.51 -3.67
CA SER A 82 14.07 -0.60 -2.78
C SER A 82 13.78 -0.15 -1.35
N VAL A 83 12.91 0.85 -1.15
CA VAL A 83 12.42 1.26 0.17
C VAL A 83 11.56 0.17 0.81
N PHE A 84 10.59 -0.42 0.10
CA PHE A 84 9.78 -1.53 0.65
C PHE A 84 10.60 -2.79 0.93
N TRP A 85 11.62 -3.07 0.13
CA TRP A 85 12.56 -4.17 0.39
C TRP A 85 13.33 -3.94 1.70
N GLN A 86 13.79 -2.72 1.96
CA GLN A 86 14.51 -2.36 3.18
C GLN A 86 13.59 -2.35 4.41
N GLU A 87 12.37 -1.83 4.27
CA GLU A 87 11.33 -1.91 5.29
C GLU A 87 11.05 -3.38 5.65
N LEU A 88 10.82 -4.24 4.65
CA LEU A 88 10.58 -5.67 4.85
C LEU A 88 11.77 -6.36 5.54
N PHE A 89 12.99 -6.08 5.10
CA PHE A 89 14.22 -6.64 5.68
C PHE A 89 14.40 -6.24 7.15
N LEU A 90 14.24 -4.95 7.47
CA LEU A 90 14.36 -4.44 8.84
C LEU A 90 13.29 -5.02 9.75
N ILE A 91 12.03 -5.08 9.30
CA ILE A 91 10.92 -5.65 10.09
C ILE A 91 11.08 -7.16 10.24
N HIS A 92 11.63 -7.87 9.25
CA HIS A 92 11.88 -9.31 9.34
C HIS A 92 12.86 -9.63 10.48
N PHE A 93 14.02 -8.97 10.49
CA PHE A 93 15.02 -9.18 11.55
C PHE A 93 14.56 -8.60 12.90
N HIS A 94 13.85 -7.47 12.92
CA HIS A 94 13.27 -6.95 14.16
C HIS A 94 12.25 -7.94 14.75
N SER A 95 11.34 -8.48 13.94
CA SER A 95 10.28 -9.39 14.36
C SER A 95 10.75 -10.81 14.67
N ALA A 96 11.93 -11.23 14.20
CA ALA A 96 12.47 -12.56 14.45
C ALA A 96 12.65 -12.87 15.94
N ASP A 97 12.89 -11.82 16.74
CA ASP A 97 13.09 -11.91 18.19
C ASP A 97 11.78 -11.86 19.01
N HIS A 98 10.62 -11.55 18.38
CA HIS A 98 9.34 -11.39 19.08
C HIS A 98 8.46 -12.65 18.98
N VAL A 99 8.56 -13.53 19.97
CA VAL A 99 7.56 -14.60 20.19
C VAL A 99 6.27 -14.07 20.84
N GLY A 100 5.13 -14.59 20.40
CA GLY A 100 3.81 -14.25 20.96
C GLY A 100 2.92 -13.47 20.01
N ILE A 101 2.11 -12.55 20.55
CA ILE A 101 1.12 -11.76 19.80
C ILE A 101 1.75 -10.61 19.01
N GLU A 102 2.80 -9.97 19.54
CA GLU A 102 3.53 -8.90 18.85
C GLU A 102 4.13 -9.37 17.52
N GLY A 103 4.85 -10.51 17.53
CA GLY A 103 5.34 -11.15 16.30
C GLY A 103 4.23 -11.52 15.30
N HIS A 104 3.01 -11.81 15.77
CA HIS A 104 1.86 -12.05 14.89
C HIS A 104 1.43 -10.78 14.15
N TYR A 105 1.40 -9.64 14.86
CA TYR A 105 1.09 -8.34 14.26
C TYR A 105 2.17 -7.87 13.29
N HIS A 106 3.45 -8.10 13.59
CA HIS A 106 4.57 -7.82 12.69
C HIS A 106 4.60 -8.75 11.48
N TRP A 107 4.28 -10.05 11.63
CA TRP A 107 4.16 -10.97 10.49
C TRP A 107 3.04 -10.54 9.53
N LEU A 108 1.87 -10.15 10.06
CA LEU A 108 0.80 -9.56 9.25
C LEU A 108 1.26 -8.27 8.55
N PHE A 109 2.07 -7.43 9.21
CA PHE A 109 2.62 -6.22 8.60
C PHE A 109 3.60 -6.54 7.46
N GLN A 110 4.49 -7.53 7.62
CA GLN A 110 5.41 -7.99 6.57
C GLN A 110 4.67 -8.41 5.30
N ILE A 111 3.48 -9.03 5.41
CA ILE A 111 2.64 -9.37 4.25
C ILE A 111 2.21 -8.10 3.49
N ILE A 112 1.79 -7.04 4.20
CA ILE A 112 1.39 -5.78 3.55
C ILE A 112 2.59 -5.13 2.84
N VAL A 113 3.75 -5.07 3.52
CA VAL A 113 4.99 -4.52 2.93
C VAL A 113 5.43 -5.32 1.70
N PHE A 114 5.32 -6.65 1.73
CA PHE A 114 5.62 -7.51 0.59
C PHE A 114 4.65 -7.27 -0.59
N VAL A 115 3.36 -7.04 -0.33
CA VAL A 115 2.41 -6.63 -1.37
C VAL A 115 2.77 -5.26 -1.97
N SER A 116 3.15 -4.28 -1.13
CA SER A 116 3.66 -2.98 -1.60
C SER A 116 4.92 -3.12 -2.47
N LEU A 117 5.87 -3.98 -2.09
CA LEU A 117 7.06 -4.30 -2.88
C LEU A 117 6.69 -4.87 -4.27
N VAL A 118 5.84 -5.90 -4.31
CA VAL A 118 5.42 -6.51 -5.58
C VAL A 118 4.64 -5.52 -6.45
N ALA A 119 3.80 -4.67 -5.85
CA ALA A 119 3.07 -3.62 -6.57
C ALA A 119 3.99 -2.52 -7.11
N ALA A 120 5.02 -2.11 -6.35
CA ALA A 120 6.03 -1.15 -6.78
C ALA A 120 6.90 -1.68 -7.94
N LEU A 121 7.32 -2.95 -7.86
CA LEU A 121 7.99 -3.64 -8.98
C LEU A 121 7.08 -3.75 -10.20
N SER A 122 5.80 -4.08 -10.00
CA SER A 122 4.82 -4.15 -11.10
C SER A 122 4.60 -2.79 -11.76
N ALA A 123 4.53 -1.70 -10.97
CA ALA A 123 4.43 -0.33 -11.48
C ALA A 123 5.71 0.13 -12.19
N ALA A 124 6.90 -0.35 -11.78
CA ALA A 124 8.15 -0.10 -12.48
C ALA A 124 8.21 -0.83 -13.84
N CYS A 125 7.83 -2.11 -13.87
CA CYS A 125 7.84 -2.92 -15.09
C CYS A 125 6.72 -2.54 -16.08
N LEU A 126 5.59 -2.05 -15.58
CA LEU A 126 4.38 -1.71 -16.36
C LEU A 126 3.88 -0.30 -15.96
N PRO A 127 4.60 0.78 -16.32
CA PRO A 127 4.29 2.15 -15.87
C PRO A 127 2.93 2.69 -16.34
N THR A 128 2.32 2.07 -17.35
CA THR A 128 0.96 2.40 -17.82
C THR A 128 -0.15 1.65 -17.08
N SER A 129 0.18 0.71 -16.18
CA SER A 129 -0.81 -0.15 -15.53
C SER A 129 -1.47 0.53 -14.33
N PHE A 130 -2.67 1.09 -14.55
CA PHE A 130 -3.53 1.65 -13.49
C PHE A 130 -3.71 0.69 -12.31
N LEU A 131 -3.83 -0.62 -12.58
CA LEU A 131 -4.00 -1.64 -11.54
C LEU A 131 -2.79 -1.72 -10.59
N ALA A 132 -1.55 -1.66 -11.09
CA ALA A 132 -0.37 -1.72 -10.23
C ALA A 132 -0.25 -0.44 -9.37
N ALA A 133 -0.48 0.74 -9.97
CA ALA A 133 -0.52 2.00 -9.24
C ALA A 133 -1.62 2.04 -8.17
N LEU A 134 -2.81 1.49 -8.48
CA LEU A 134 -3.92 1.39 -7.53
C LEU A 134 -3.63 0.42 -6.39
N ILE A 135 -3.10 -0.78 -6.67
CA ILE A 135 -2.74 -1.76 -5.63
C ILE A 135 -1.65 -1.19 -4.72
N LEU A 136 -0.61 -0.55 -5.29
CA LEU A 136 0.44 0.13 -4.55
C LEU A 136 -0.12 1.23 -3.63
N SER A 137 -1.07 2.01 -4.12
CA SER A 137 -1.72 3.05 -3.33
C SER A 137 -2.54 2.48 -2.17
N ILE A 138 -3.32 1.42 -2.44
CA ILE A 138 -4.12 0.69 -1.44
C ILE A 138 -3.22 0.06 -0.38
N SER A 139 -2.12 -0.57 -0.77
CA SER A 139 -1.22 -1.25 0.17
C SER A 139 -0.47 -0.26 1.07
N VAL A 140 -0.06 0.91 0.57
CA VAL A 140 0.50 2.01 1.39
C VAL A 140 -0.52 2.56 2.40
N VAL A 141 -1.79 2.76 2.00
CA VAL A 141 -2.86 3.12 2.96
C VAL A 141 -2.99 2.03 4.02
N PHE A 142 -2.96 0.75 3.63
CA PHE A 142 -3.09 -0.36 4.55
C PHE A 142 -1.90 -0.46 5.52
N GLN A 143 -0.66 -0.20 5.06
CA GLN A 143 0.51 -0.10 5.93
C GLN A 143 0.30 0.95 7.03
N GLY A 144 -0.12 2.17 6.66
CA GLY A 144 -0.39 3.24 7.63
C GLY A 144 -1.49 2.88 8.64
N CYS A 145 -2.65 2.40 8.15
CA CYS A 145 -3.76 1.98 9.01
C CYS A 145 -3.38 0.82 9.95
N TRP A 146 -2.61 -0.15 9.46
CA TRP A 146 -2.14 -1.28 10.26
C TRP A 146 -1.15 -0.83 11.33
N PHE A 147 -0.23 0.09 11.01
CA PHE A 147 0.75 0.60 11.97
C PHE A 147 0.08 1.39 13.11
N VAL A 148 -0.94 2.20 12.81
CA VAL A 148 -1.79 2.86 13.83
C VAL A 148 -2.51 1.82 14.71
N ASN A 149 -3.15 0.82 14.09
CA ASN A 149 -3.84 -0.25 14.83
C ASN A 149 -2.88 -1.03 15.75
N MET A 150 -1.67 -1.33 15.27
CA MET A 150 -0.62 -1.97 16.06
C MET A 150 -0.22 -1.12 17.27
N GLY A 151 -0.05 0.19 17.06
CA GLY A 151 0.22 1.16 18.11
C GLY A 151 -0.83 1.13 19.23
N PHE A 152 -2.13 1.14 18.88
CA PHE A 152 -3.19 1.00 19.89
C PHE A 152 -3.14 -0.35 20.61
N VAL A 153 -3.16 -1.47 19.90
CA VAL A 153 -3.28 -2.81 20.54
C VAL A 153 -2.07 -3.15 21.43
N LEU A 154 -0.86 -2.79 21.01
CA LEU A 154 0.37 -3.13 21.73
C LEU A 154 0.81 -2.02 22.71
N TRP A 155 0.59 -0.73 22.41
CA TRP A 155 1.06 0.40 23.25
C TRP A 155 -0.02 1.16 24.05
N ASP A 156 -1.33 0.99 23.82
CA ASP A 156 -2.40 1.46 24.74
C ASP A 156 -2.93 0.31 25.64
N PRO A 157 -2.97 0.43 26.99
CA PRO A 157 -3.50 -0.62 27.88
C PRO A 157 -4.99 -0.91 27.73
N GLN A 158 -5.80 0.01 27.21
CA GLN A 158 -7.25 -0.17 27.06
C GLN A 158 -7.62 -1.12 25.91
N PHE A 159 -6.74 -1.26 24.91
CA PHE A 159 -6.97 -2.07 23.71
C PHE A 159 -6.32 -3.46 23.75
N VAL A 160 -5.70 -3.84 24.88
CA VAL A 160 -5.09 -5.15 25.06
C VAL A 160 -6.16 -6.26 25.10
N PRO A 161 -5.99 -7.38 24.36
CA PRO A 161 -6.95 -8.49 24.41
C PRO A 161 -7.11 -9.08 25.82
N LYS A 162 -8.34 -9.26 26.30
CA LYS A 162 -8.62 -9.81 27.65
C LYS A 162 -7.89 -11.15 27.88
N GLY A 163 -7.17 -11.30 28.98
CA GLY A 163 -6.33 -12.47 29.26
C GLY A 163 -4.88 -12.33 28.80
N CYS A 164 -4.54 -11.19 28.19
CA CYS A 164 -3.18 -10.74 27.96
C CYS A 164 -2.91 -9.46 28.76
N THR A 165 -1.65 -9.28 29.14
CA THR A 165 -1.15 -8.18 29.98
C THR A 165 0.10 -7.60 29.36
N LYS A 166 0.34 -6.30 29.57
CA LYS A 166 1.61 -5.70 29.17
C LYS A 166 2.71 -6.12 30.12
N GLN A 167 3.90 -6.30 29.56
CA GLN A 167 5.12 -6.42 30.35
C GLN A 167 5.40 -5.04 30.97
N LEU A 168 4.93 -4.80 32.20
CA LEU A 168 5.46 -3.69 33.01
C LEU A 168 6.89 -4.06 33.39
N LEU A 169 7.82 -3.09 33.40
CA LEU A 169 9.26 -3.36 33.34
C LEU A 169 9.90 -3.95 34.62
N GLU A 170 9.09 -4.47 35.54
CA GLU A 170 9.53 -5.21 36.74
C GLU A 170 9.07 -6.68 36.67
N VAL A 171 9.87 -7.53 36.00
CA VAL A 171 10.43 -8.79 36.53
C VAL A 171 11.52 -9.22 35.54
N ILE A 172 12.77 -9.27 36.02
CA ILE A 172 13.91 -9.75 35.24
C ILE A 172 13.93 -11.29 35.29
N ASN A 173 13.91 -11.95 34.12
CA ASN A 173 14.84 -13.04 33.79
C ASN A 173 14.68 -13.53 32.35
N SER A 174 15.77 -13.47 31.60
CA SER A 174 16.14 -14.27 30.41
C SER A 174 15.10 -14.51 29.29
N ASN A 175 15.54 -14.19 28.07
CA ASN A 175 14.90 -14.41 26.76
C ASN A 175 13.89 -13.34 26.35
N MET A 176 13.94 -12.96 25.07
CA MET A 176 13.21 -11.81 24.51
C MET A 176 11.73 -12.16 24.36
N HIS A 177 10.92 -11.66 25.30
CA HIS A 177 9.47 -11.78 25.27
C HIS A 177 8.85 -10.45 24.79
N GLY A 178 7.80 -10.55 23.99
CA GLY A 178 7.16 -9.37 23.41
C GLY A 178 6.45 -8.46 24.42
N ALA A 179 6.13 -7.24 23.99
CA ALA A 179 5.53 -6.17 24.79
C ALA A 179 4.19 -6.55 25.46
N VAL A 180 3.48 -7.55 24.92
CA VAL A 180 2.24 -8.11 25.44
C VAL A 180 2.39 -9.62 25.60
N ILE A 181 2.18 -10.12 26.82
CA ILE A 181 2.20 -11.56 27.14
C ILE A 181 0.78 -12.02 27.47
N CYS A 182 0.38 -13.18 26.94
CA CYS A 182 -0.93 -13.78 27.21
C CYS A 182 -0.81 -14.87 28.28
N GLY A 183 -1.60 -14.78 29.35
CA GLY A 183 -1.49 -15.66 30.52
C GLY A 183 -2.04 -17.09 30.32
N SER A 184 -2.56 -17.41 29.13
CA SER A 184 -3.00 -18.76 28.77
C SER A 184 -2.99 -18.96 27.25
N HIS A 185 -2.84 -20.21 26.81
CA HIS A 185 -2.90 -20.58 25.39
C HIS A 185 -4.24 -20.20 24.73
N GLY A 186 -5.35 -20.30 25.46
CA GLY A 186 -6.67 -19.85 24.98
C GLY A 186 -6.77 -18.34 24.78
N ALA A 187 -6.08 -17.55 25.61
CA ALA A 187 -6.00 -16.09 25.44
C ALA A 187 -5.13 -15.70 24.24
N ASP A 188 -3.98 -16.35 24.04
CA ASP A 188 -3.11 -16.13 22.87
C ASP A 188 -3.85 -16.47 21.56
N PHE A 189 -4.49 -17.64 21.48
CA PHE A 189 -5.28 -18.02 20.30
C PHE A 189 -6.39 -16.99 19.99
N ARG A 190 -7.11 -16.51 21.01
CA ARG A 190 -8.14 -15.48 20.82
C ARG A 190 -7.55 -14.12 20.43
N ALA A 191 -6.36 -13.76 20.92
CA ALA A 191 -5.67 -12.54 20.56
C ALA A 191 -5.23 -12.57 19.07
N ARG A 192 -4.68 -13.70 18.59
CA ARG A 192 -4.35 -13.90 17.17
C ARG A 192 -5.59 -13.87 16.27
N ALA A 193 -6.69 -14.50 16.71
CA ALA A 193 -7.96 -14.44 15.98
C ALA A 193 -8.51 -13.01 15.86
N LEU A 194 -8.38 -12.20 16.92
CA LEU A 194 -8.73 -10.77 16.89
C LEU A 194 -7.83 -9.97 15.95
N ALA A 195 -6.51 -10.24 15.93
CA ALA A 195 -5.57 -9.60 15.01
C ALA A 195 -5.93 -9.90 13.54
N ASN A 196 -6.24 -11.17 13.22
CA ASN A 196 -6.69 -11.57 11.88
C ASN A 196 -8.01 -10.88 11.49
N LEU A 197 -8.96 -10.77 12.43
CA LEU A 197 -10.23 -10.08 12.19
C LEU A 197 -10.04 -8.59 11.92
N GLN A 198 -9.21 -7.90 12.71
CA GLN A 198 -8.84 -6.51 12.48
C GLN A 198 -8.20 -6.31 11.09
N PHE A 199 -7.28 -7.20 10.70
CA PHE A 199 -6.62 -7.17 9.39
C PHE A 199 -7.65 -7.25 8.26
N SER A 200 -8.57 -8.22 8.32
CA SER A 200 -9.64 -8.36 7.33
C SER A 200 -10.61 -7.17 7.31
N TRP A 201 -10.97 -6.60 8.46
CA TRP A 201 -11.88 -5.45 8.55
C TRP A 201 -11.26 -4.16 8.02
N ILE A 202 -9.99 -3.88 8.33
CA ILE A 202 -9.27 -2.72 7.80
C ILE A 202 -9.17 -2.83 6.27
N LEU A 203 -8.77 -3.99 5.75
CA LEU A 203 -8.71 -4.25 4.31
C LEU A 203 -10.08 -4.07 3.63
N CYS A 204 -11.15 -4.60 4.23
CA CYS A 204 -12.51 -4.43 3.73
C CYS A 204 -12.94 -2.95 3.70
N GLY A 205 -12.66 -2.20 4.76
CA GLY A 205 -12.91 -0.76 4.83
C GLY A 205 -12.18 0.04 3.74
N ILE A 206 -10.91 -0.28 3.48
CA ILE A 206 -10.12 0.36 2.42
C ILE A 206 -10.70 0.04 1.03
N TRP A 207 -11.14 -1.21 0.78
CA TRP A 207 -11.79 -1.58 -0.49
C TRP A 207 -13.14 -0.85 -0.69
N ILE A 208 -14.00 -0.81 0.34
CA ILE A 208 -15.28 -0.09 0.29
C ILE A 208 -15.05 1.40 0.01
N PHE A 209 -14.08 2.01 0.70
CA PHE A 209 -13.73 3.41 0.53
C PHE A 209 -13.18 3.71 -0.88
N THR A 210 -12.24 2.89 -1.37
CA THR A 210 -11.65 3.03 -2.70
C THR A 210 -12.70 2.85 -3.80
N GLY A 211 -13.54 1.83 -3.70
CA GLY A 211 -14.67 1.61 -4.60
C GLY A 211 -15.67 2.76 -4.58
N SER A 212 -15.93 3.35 -3.41
CA SER A 212 -16.80 4.52 -3.27
C SER A 212 -16.22 5.76 -3.98
N ILE A 213 -14.92 6.04 -3.83
CA ILE A 213 -14.27 7.13 -4.58
C ILE A 213 -14.33 6.87 -6.09
N PHE A 214 -14.08 5.64 -6.52
CA PHE A 214 -14.14 5.27 -7.93
C PHE A 214 -15.54 5.47 -8.53
N LEU A 215 -16.59 5.04 -7.83
CA LEU A 215 -17.99 5.26 -8.23
C LEU A 215 -18.40 6.74 -8.24
N VAL A 216 -17.92 7.55 -7.29
CA VAL A 216 -18.18 8.99 -7.25
C VAL A 216 -17.43 9.72 -8.38
N SER A 217 -16.19 9.32 -8.65
CA SER A 217 -15.36 9.94 -9.70
C SER A 217 -15.89 9.60 -11.09
N THR A 218 -16.19 8.34 -11.36
CA THR A 218 -16.84 7.94 -12.63
C THR A 218 -18.17 8.66 -12.84
N ARG A 219 -19.02 8.83 -11.83
CA ARG A 219 -20.26 9.64 -11.94
C ARG A 219 -20.03 11.13 -12.21
N LYS A 220 -18.90 11.70 -11.78
CA LYS A 220 -18.55 13.12 -12.01
C LYS A 220 -17.87 13.37 -13.36
N TYR A 221 -17.11 12.39 -13.86
CA TYR A 221 -16.33 12.52 -15.10
C TYR A 221 -16.95 11.80 -16.30
N ALA A 222 -17.95 10.93 -16.10
CA ALA A 222 -18.77 10.42 -17.20
C ALA A 222 -19.46 11.60 -17.91
N PRO A 223 -19.36 11.71 -19.24
CA PRO A 223 -20.07 12.75 -19.97
C PRO A 223 -21.58 12.54 -19.77
N ARG A 224 -22.26 13.62 -19.39
CA ARG A 224 -23.71 13.70 -19.13
C ARG A 224 -24.53 13.59 -20.44
N ASN A 225 -24.21 12.65 -21.33
CA ASN A 225 -24.93 12.45 -22.59
C ASN A 225 -24.77 11.09 -23.30
N GLN A 226 -24.21 10.05 -22.67
CA GLN A 226 -24.39 8.67 -23.15
C GLN A 226 -25.55 7.99 -22.42
N SER A 227 -26.77 8.47 -22.71
CA SER A 227 -27.93 7.57 -22.71
C SER A 227 -27.67 6.44 -23.70
N ILE A 228 -28.07 5.22 -23.33
CA ILE A 228 -27.87 3.99 -24.10
C ILE A 228 -28.48 4.16 -25.50
N GLU A 229 -27.65 4.49 -26.48
CA GLU A 229 -28.01 4.42 -27.90
C GLU A 229 -27.46 3.11 -28.46
N TYR A 230 -28.38 2.24 -28.86
CA TYR A 230 -28.07 0.91 -29.37
C TYR A 230 -27.37 1.07 -30.72
N GLU A 231 -26.10 0.72 -30.81
CA GLU A 231 -25.34 0.82 -32.06
C GLU A 231 -25.93 -0.16 -33.10
N GLN A 232 -26.72 0.38 -34.03
CA GLN A 232 -27.29 -0.42 -35.12
C GLN A 232 -26.17 -0.89 -36.04
N LEU A 233 -25.86 -2.19 -35.95
CA LEU A 233 -25.03 -2.90 -36.91
C LEU A 233 -25.65 -2.79 -38.30
N ASN A 234 -25.18 -1.82 -39.09
CA ASN A 234 -25.45 -1.73 -40.52
C ASN A 234 -24.75 -2.89 -41.24
N SER A 235 -25.40 -4.06 -41.23
CA SER A 235 -24.98 -5.21 -42.02
C SER A 235 -25.17 -4.90 -43.51
N LYS A 236 -24.11 -4.40 -44.15
CA LYS A 236 -24.02 -4.36 -45.61
C LYS A 236 -23.86 -5.79 -46.12
N VAL A 237 -24.99 -6.46 -46.31
CA VAL A 237 -25.12 -7.78 -46.92
C VAL A 237 -24.76 -7.67 -48.40
N SER A 238 -23.69 -8.37 -48.81
CA SER A 238 -23.36 -8.80 -50.17
C SER A 238 -23.23 -7.71 -51.28
N ASP A 239 -22.47 -7.89 -52.36
CA ASP A 239 -21.76 -9.05 -52.94
C ASP A 239 -20.34 -8.68 -53.38
N VAL A 240 -19.37 -9.58 -53.18
CA VAL A 240 -18.25 -9.77 -54.14
C VAL A 240 -17.97 -11.26 -54.25
N SER A 241 -18.40 -11.86 -55.36
CA SER A 241 -18.12 -13.27 -55.68
C SER A 241 -16.64 -13.50 -55.95
N MET A 242 -16.13 -14.68 -55.57
CA MET A 242 -14.83 -15.17 -56.06
C MET A 242 -14.91 -15.57 -57.55
N ALA A 243 -13.94 -15.13 -58.35
CA ALA A 243 -13.37 -15.81 -59.51
C ALA A 243 -12.10 -15.03 -59.96
N PHE A 244 -10.88 -15.53 -59.76
CA PHE A 244 -10.12 -16.46 -60.64
C PHE A 244 -9.74 -15.94 -62.04
N TYR A 245 -8.44 -16.07 -62.35
CA TYR A 245 -7.76 -16.04 -63.67
C TYR A 245 -7.35 -14.70 -64.36
N SER A 246 -6.02 -14.50 -64.37
CA SER A 246 -5.15 -14.42 -65.57
C SER A 246 -4.97 -13.10 -66.34
N LEU A 247 -3.68 -12.78 -66.55
CA LEU A 247 -3.03 -12.18 -67.74
C LEU A 247 -3.90 -11.35 -68.71
N LYS A 248 -3.60 -10.04 -68.81
CA LYS A 248 -2.73 -9.53 -69.89
C LYS A 248 -2.17 -8.14 -69.55
#